data_AF-A0A7V4GV90-F1
#
_entry.id   AF-A0A7V4GV90-F1
#
_cell.length_a   1.000
_cell.length_b   1.000
_cell.length_c   1.000
_cell.angle_alpha   90.00
_cell.angle_beta   90.00
_cell.angle_gamma   90.00
#
_symmetry.space_group_name_H-M   'P 1'
#
loop_
_entity.id
_entity.type
_entity.pdbx_description
1 polymer ?
#
loop_
_entity_poly.entity_id
_entity_poly.type
_entity_poly.pdbx_seq_one_letter_code
_entity_poly.pdbx_strand_id
1 'polypeptide(L)'
;MAEISADIRAVIFDMDGVIVDSEHLHYEIDSRIFEHFRIKVQEKERHQFVGMSVQKFYETICSQYAPHLSPEYMIEFDRKYRARFFRHAEIRANDHITELLNHLKKRKIKTALASGSSRELIEIILRRLGLLDAF
;
A
#
# COMPACT_ATOMS: atom_id res chain seq x y z
N MET A 1 -10.80 23.13 9.48
CA MET A 1 -10.54 21.75 9.94
C MET A 1 -11.88 21.06 10.11
N ALA A 2 -12.03 19.83 9.62
CA ALA A 2 -13.28 19.09 9.75
C ALA A 2 -13.67 18.90 11.22
N GLU A 3 -14.94 19.10 11.57
CA GLU A 3 -15.44 18.85 12.92
C GLU A 3 -15.57 17.34 13.16
N ILE A 4 -14.80 16.84 14.12
CA ILE A 4 -14.92 15.45 14.58
C ILE A 4 -16.00 15.41 15.66
N SER A 5 -17.06 14.65 15.41
CA SER A 5 -18.16 14.44 16.36
C SER A 5 -17.65 13.98 17.73
N ALA A 6 -18.29 14.48 18.80
CA ALA A 6 -17.92 14.16 20.18
C ALA A 6 -18.04 12.66 20.52
N ASP A 7 -18.82 11.90 19.75
CA ASP A 7 -19.10 10.49 20.01
C ASP A 7 -18.07 9.54 19.36
N ILE A 8 -17.12 10.05 18.58
CA ILE A 8 -16.11 9.24 17.92
C ILE A 8 -15.07 8.78 18.93
N ARG A 9 -15.00 7.46 19.16
CA ARG A 9 -14.05 6.82 20.08
C ARG A 9 -12.80 6.27 19.38
N ALA A 10 -12.88 6.00 18.09
CA ALA A 10 -11.78 5.48 17.30
C ALA A 10 -11.89 5.87 15.82
N VAL A 11 -10.74 5.93 15.13
CA VAL A 11 -10.61 6.08 13.68
C VAL A 11 -9.70 4.97 13.15
N ILE A 12 -10.15 4.27 12.12
CA ILE A 12 -9.35 3.28 11.40
C ILE A 12 -8.95 3.90 10.06
N PHE A 13 -7.65 3.93 9.79
CA PHE A 13 -7.08 4.48 8.57
C PHE A 13 -6.71 3.37 7.61
N ASP A 14 -7.01 3.55 6.33
CA ASP A 14 -6.24 2.88 5.29
C ASP A 14 -4.82 3.48 5.22
N MET A 15 -3.86 2.78 4.62
CA MET A 15 -2.48 3.22 4.50
C MET A 15 -2.19 3.87 3.15
N ASP A 16 -2.39 3.11 2.08
CA ASP A 16 -1.97 3.48 0.74
C ASP A 16 -2.95 4.50 0.14
N GLY A 17 -2.44 5.62 -0.35
CA GLY A 17 -3.27 6.74 -0.80
C GLY A 17 -3.96 7.53 0.32
N VAL A 18 -3.84 7.10 1.59
CA VAL A 18 -4.41 7.79 2.76
C VAL A 18 -3.34 8.30 3.72
N ILE A 19 -2.49 7.44 4.29
CA ILE A 19 -1.37 7.85 5.15
C ILE A 19 -0.16 8.26 4.32
N VAL A 20 0.11 7.53 3.24
CA VAL A 20 1.27 7.74 2.36
C VAL A 20 0.79 7.94 0.93
N ASP A 21 1.41 8.88 0.22
CA ASP A 21 1.27 9.00 -1.24
C ASP A 21 2.08 7.88 -1.91
N SER A 22 1.50 6.69 -2.02
CA SER A 22 2.18 5.47 -2.49
C SER A 22 1.62 4.88 -3.78
N GLU A 23 0.43 5.29 -4.26
CA GLU A 23 -0.22 4.64 -5.40
C GLU A 23 0.66 4.65 -6.66
N HIS A 24 1.32 5.79 -6.93
CA HIS A 24 2.24 5.93 -8.05
C HIS A 24 3.46 5.00 -7.92
N LEU A 25 3.95 4.75 -6.70
CA LEU A 25 5.04 3.81 -6.42
C LEU A 25 4.60 2.36 -6.61
N HIS A 26 3.39 2.01 -6.19
CA HIS A 26 2.84 0.67 -6.43
C HIS A 26 2.72 0.38 -7.92
N TYR A 27 2.22 1.34 -8.68
CA TYR A 27 2.13 1.26 -10.14
C TYR A 27 3.51 1.13 -10.82
N GLU A 28 4.51 1.87 -10.33
CA GLU A 28 5.89 1.76 -10.80
C GLU A 28 6.46 0.36 -10.56
N ILE A 29 6.25 -0.18 -9.35
CA ILE A 29 6.71 -1.53 -9.00
C ILE A 29 6.06 -2.58 -9.90
N ASP A 30 4.75 -2.52 -10.11
CA ASP A 30 4.03 -3.46 -11.00
C ASP A 30 4.65 -3.44 -12.40
N SER A 31 4.91 -2.24 -12.92
CA SER A 31 5.51 -2.07 -14.24
C SER A 31 6.92 -2.67 -14.33
N ARG A 32 7.74 -2.50 -13.28
CA ARG A 32 9.08 -3.10 -13.21
C ARG A 32 9.03 -4.63 -13.08
N ILE A 33 8.07 -5.17 -12.34
CA ILE A 33 7.86 -6.62 -12.23
C ILE A 33 7.44 -7.19 -13.59
N PHE A 34 6.50 -6.54 -14.27
CA PHE A 34 6.06 -6.96 -15.60
C PHE A 34 7.21 -6.92 -16.62
N GLU A 35 8.03 -5.86 -16.61
CA GLU A 35 9.22 -5.79 -17.46
C GLU A 35 10.22 -6.91 -17.14
N HIS A 36 10.52 -7.15 -15.85
CA HIS A 36 11.45 -8.18 -15.40
C HIS A 36 11.07 -9.58 -15.91
N PHE A 37 9.78 -9.92 -15.82
CA PHE A 37 9.23 -11.20 -16.27
C PHE A 37 8.75 -11.21 -17.72
N ARG A 38 8.95 -10.11 -18.46
CA ARG A 38 8.50 -9.92 -19.85
C ARG A 38 6.99 -10.14 -20.04
N ILE A 39 6.21 -9.79 -19.03
CA ILE A 39 4.75 -9.85 -19.02
C ILE A 39 4.22 -8.59 -19.73
N LYS A 40 3.36 -8.79 -20.73
CA LYS A 40 2.77 -7.68 -21.50
C LYS A 40 1.31 -7.47 -21.11
N VAL A 41 1.08 -6.48 -20.27
CA VAL A 41 -0.25 -6.00 -19.88
C VAL A 41 -0.47 -4.64 -20.52
N GLN A 42 -1.56 -4.44 -21.26
CA GLN A 42 -1.89 -3.13 -21.83
C GLN A 42 -2.42 -2.20 -20.74
N GLU A 43 -2.17 -0.90 -20.89
CA GLU A 43 -2.59 0.10 -19.90
C GLU A 43 -4.09 0.10 -19.61
N LYS A 44 -4.89 -0.08 -20.66
CA LYS A 44 -6.35 -0.19 -20.57
C LYS A 44 -6.81 -1.40 -19.75
N GLU A 45 -5.99 -2.45 -19.68
CA GLU A 45 -6.30 -3.68 -18.94
C GLU A 45 -5.93 -3.53 -17.45
N ARG A 46 -5.05 -2.58 -17.09
CA ARG A 46 -4.60 -2.42 -15.70
C ARG A 46 -5.73 -2.02 -14.74
N HIS A 47 -6.71 -1.29 -15.23
CA HIS A 47 -7.86 -0.84 -14.45
C HIS A 47 -8.66 -2.02 -13.85
N GLN A 48 -8.64 -3.18 -14.50
CA GLN A 48 -9.36 -4.36 -14.01
C GLN A 48 -8.73 -4.95 -12.74
N PHE A 49 -7.47 -4.60 -12.44
CA PHE A 49 -6.72 -5.13 -11.30
C PHE A 49 -6.88 -4.30 -10.03
N VAL A 50 -7.40 -3.08 -10.15
CA VAL A 50 -7.60 -2.19 -9.02
C VAL A 50 -8.57 -2.83 -8.01
N GLY A 51 -8.18 -2.86 -6.75
CA GLY A 51 -8.97 -3.45 -5.66
C GLY A 51 -8.93 -4.97 -5.57
N MET A 52 -8.19 -5.67 -6.43
CA MET A 52 -7.97 -7.11 -6.29
C MET A 52 -7.08 -7.42 -5.08
N SER A 53 -7.34 -8.57 -4.44
CA SER A 53 -6.34 -9.13 -3.52
C SER A 53 -5.08 -9.52 -4.29
N VAL A 54 -3.92 -9.46 -3.63
CA VAL A 54 -2.62 -9.85 -4.20
C VAL A 54 -2.67 -11.29 -4.77
N GLN A 55 -3.38 -12.20 -4.09
CA GLN A 55 -3.59 -13.55 -4.59
C GLN A 55 -4.36 -13.55 -5.92
N LYS A 56 -5.54 -12.89 -5.96
CA LYS A 56 -6.37 -12.88 -7.17
C LYS A 56 -5.68 -12.16 -8.33
N PHE A 57 -4.92 -11.11 -8.03
CA PHE A 57 -4.10 -10.39 -8.98
C PHE A 57 -3.11 -11.34 -9.67
N TYR A 58 -2.26 -12.03 -8.91
CA TYR A 58 -1.25 -12.92 -9.51
C TYR A 58 -1.82 -14.19 -10.12
N GLU A 59 -2.92 -14.74 -9.59
CA GLU A 59 -3.67 -15.81 -10.28
C GLU A 59 -4.13 -15.35 -11.68
N THR A 60 -4.63 -14.12 -11.79
CA THR A 60 -5.10 -13.54 -13.07
C THR A 60 -3.92 -13.25 -14.00
N ILE A 61 -2.85 -12.66 -13.49
CA ILE A 61 -1.63 -12.37 -14.26
C ILE A 61 -1.01 -13.65 -14.82
N CYS A 62 -0.80 -14.67 -13.98
CA CYS A 62 -0.21 -15.92 -14.43
C CYS A 62 -1.13 -16.64 -15.43
N SER A 63 -2.44 -16.72 -15.17
CA SER A 63 -3.36 -17.42 -16.07
C SER A 63 -3.50 -16.76 -17.45
N GLN A 64 -3.52 -15.43 -17.52
CA GLN A 64 -3.81 -14.71 -18.77
C GLN A 64 -2.55 -14.28 -19.53
N TYR A 65 -1.48 -13.92 -18.82
CA TYR A 65 -0.33 -13.25 -19.43
C TYR A 65 0.99 -14.02 -19.25
N ALA A 66 1.09 -14.89 -18.25
CA ALA A 66 2.34 -15.59 -17.94
C ALA A 66 2.11 -17.03 -17.39
N PRO A 67 1.54 -17.95 -18.19
CA PRO A 67 1.15 -19.29 -17.70
C PRO A 67 2.33 -20.20 -17.32
N HIS A 68 3.55 -19.77 -17.62
CA HIS A 68 4.79 -20.44 -17.22
C HIS A 68 5.28 -20.03 -15.82
N LEU A 69 4.66 -19.02 -15.19
CA LEU A 69 4.98 -18.55 -13.84
C LEU A 69 3.96 -19.08 -12.84
N SER A 70 4.40 -19.33 -11.60
CA SER A 70 3.52 -19.70 -10.49
C SER A 70 3.03 -18.44 -9.77
N PRO A 71 1.72 -18.32 -9.44
CA PRO A 71 1.20 -17.23 -8.62
C PRO A 71 1.92 -17.11 -7.28
N GLU A 72 2.19 -18.23 -6.60
CA GLU A 72 2.86 -18.27 -5.30
C GLU A 72 4.28 -17.70 -5.38
N TYR A 73 5.01 -18.06 -6.45
CA TYR A 73 6.34 -17.51 -6.71
C TYR A 73 6.29 -16.00 -6.95
N MET A 74 5.32 -15.53 -7.74
CA MET A 74 5.15 -14.11 -8.06
C MET A 74 4.79 -13.29 -6.83
N ILE A 75 3.92 -13.80 -5.96
CA ILE A 75 3.52 -13.16 -4.68
C ILE A 75 4.74 -12.99 -3.77
N GLU A 76 5.56 -14.04 -3.62
CA GLU A 76 6.76 -13.98 -2.78
C GLU A 76 7.84 -13.06 -3.38
N PHE A 77 7.98 -13.04 -4.71
CA PHE A 77 8.85 -12.09 -5.40
C PHE A 77 8.40 -10.65 -5.16
N ASP A 78 7.12 -10.37 -5.39
CA ASP A 78 6.50 -9.05 -5.22
C ASP A 78 6.70 -8.51 -3.80
N ARG A 79 6.37 -9.31 -2.79
CA ARG A 79 6.54 -8.95 -1.38
C ARG A 79 7.97 -8.49 -1.09
N LYS A 80 8.98 -9.27 -1.50
CA LYS A 80 10.41 -8.95 -1.27
C LYS A 80 10.83 -7.73 -2.08
N TYR A 81 10.37 -7.62 -3.32
CA TYR A 81 10.70 -6.51 -4.20
C TYR A 81 10.14 -5.19 -3.65
N ARG A 82 8.87 -5.15 -3.25
CA ARG A 82 8.24 -3.97 -2.62
C ARG A 82 8.94 -3.58 -1.34
N ALA A 83 9.20 -4.53 -0.44
CA ALA A 83 9.91 -4.24 0.81
C ALA A 83 11.28 -3.61 0.56
N ARG A 84 12.03 -4.10 -0.43
CA ARG A 84 13.32 -3.51 -0.83
C ARG A 84 13.15 -2.13 -1.46
N PHE A 85 12.19 -1.98 -2.37
CA PHE A 85 11.92 -0.73 -3.07
C PHE A 85 11.57 0.39 -2.08
N PHE A 86 10.60 0.15 -1.19
CA PHE A 86 10.14 1.12 -0.20
C PHE A 86 11.15 1.44 0.91
N ARG A 87 12.25 0.70 1.04
CA ARG A 87 13.36 1.12 1.93
C ARG A 87 14.13 2.31 1.37
N HIS A 88 14.12 2.49 0.05
CA HIS A 88 14.97 3.47 -0.65
C HIS A 88 14.19 4.49 -1.47
N ALA A 89 12.92 4.22 -1.80
CA ALA A 89 12.06 5.14 -2.54
C ALA A 89 11.90 6.48 -1.80
N GLU A 90 11.75 7.59 -2.51
CA GLU A 90 11.25 8.80 -1.86
C GLU A 90 9.78 8.57 -1.51
N ILE A 91 9.43 8.77 -0.23
CA ILE A 91 8.04 8.61 0.24
C ILE A 91 7.67 9.86 1.03
N ARG A 92 6.39 10.21 0.97
CA ARG A 92 5.83 11.35 1.70
C ARG A 92 4.52 10.93 2.35
N ALA A 93 4.32 11.37 3.59
CA ALA A 93 3.00 11.29 4.18
C ALA A 93 2.06 12.21 3.38
N ASN A 94 0.80 11.81 3.24
CA ASN A 94 -0.20 12.70 2.64
C ASN A 94 -0.38 13.97 3.46
N ASP A 95 -0.81 15.02 2.77
CA ASP A 95 -1.02 16.32 3.38
C ASP A 95 -1.99 16.23 4.57
N HIS A 96 -1.66 16.95 5.64
CA HIS A 96 -2.45 17.07 6.87
C HIS A 96 -2.62 15.79 7.72
N ILE A 97 -2.08 14.64 7.32
CA ILE A 97 -2.21 13.39 8.09
C ILE A 97 -1.51 13.47 9.44
N THR A 98 -0.33 14.08 9.49
CA THR A 98 0.41 14.26 10.74
C THR A 98 -0.35 15.16 11.72
N GLU A 99 -0.95 16.24 11.23
CA GLU A 99 -1.78 17.16 12.01
C GLU A 99 -3.05 16.47 12.51
N LEU A 100 -3.70 15.68 11.66
CA LEU A 100 -4.90 14.91 12.02
C LEU A 100 -4.60 13.89 13.11
N LEU A 101 -3.55 13.07 12.96
CA LEU A 101 -3.15 12.08 13.96
C LEU A 101 -2.84 12.74 15.30
N ASN A 102 -2.12 13.87 15.28
CA ASN A 102 -1.85 14.65 16.49
C ASN A 102 -3.14 15.21 17.12
N HIS A 103 -4.11 15.64 16.32
CA HIS A 103 -5.40 16.12 16.79
C HIS A 103 -6.22 15.02 17.46
N LEU A 104 -6.30 13.84 16.85
CA LEU A 104 -6.96 12.65 17.39
C LEU A 104 -6.35 12.22 18.72
N LYS A 105 -5.00 12.17 18.77
CA LYS A 105 -4.25 11.86 19.99
C LYS A 105 -4.56 12.83 21.13
N LYS A 106 -4.60 14.14 20.86
CA LYS A 106 -4.97 15.17 21.87
C LYS A 106 -6.39 14.98 22.41
N ARG A 107 -7.32 14.52 21.56
CA ARG A 107 -8.70 14.19 21.95
C ARG A 107 -8.86 12.80 22.58
N LYS A 108 -7.77 12.04 22.75
CA LYS A 108 -7.78 10.65 23.25
C LYS A 108 -8.65 9.70 22.40
N ILE A 109 -8.79 10.01 21.11
CA ILE A 109 -9.45 9.14 20.14
C ILE A 109 -8.44 8.09 19.71
N LYS A 110 -8.84 6.81 19.75
CA LYS A 110 -7.97 5.70 19.35
C LYS A 110 -7.75 5.71 17.84
N THR A 111 -6.56 5.37 17.39
CA THR A 111 -6.22 5.22 15.98
C THR A 111 -5.81 3.78 15.73
N ALA A 112 -6.06 3.29 14.52
CA ALA A 112 -5.57 2.00 14.05
C ALA A 112 -5.37 2.08 12.53
N LEU A 113 -4.54 1.19 11.98
CA LEU A 113 -4.31 1.05 10.55
C LEU A 113 -4.94 -0.26 10.05
N ALA A 114 -5.62 -0.22 8.91
CA ALA A 114 -6.11 -1.37 8.17
C ALA A 114 -5.57 -1.29 6.74
N SER A 115 -4.69 -2.21 6.35
CA SER A 115 -4.05 -2.20 5.03
C SER A 115 -3.94 -3.62 4.48
N GLY A 116 -4.04 -3.75 3.15
CA GLY A 116 -3.78 -4.99 2.42
C GLY A 116 -2.29 -5.31 2.25
N SER A 117 -1.41 -4.38 2.61
CA SER A 117 0.04 -4.54 2.55
C SER A 117 0.55 -5.51 3.63
N SER A 118 1.70 -6.15 3.37
CA SER A 118 2.33 -7.01 4.37
C SER A 118 2.76 -6.22 5.61
N ARG A 119 2.75 -6.86 6.79
CA ARG A 119 3.21 -6.22 8.04
C ARG A 119 4.60 -5.60 7.90
N GLU A 120 5.51 -6.30 7.22
CA GLU A 120 6.87 -5.83 6.96
C GLU A 120 6.86 -4.51 6.17
N LEU A 121 6.07 -4.42 5.10
CA LEU A 121 5.97 -3.21 4.29
C LEU A 121 5.35 -2.05 5.06
N ILE A 122 4.29 -2.31 5.83
CA ILE A 122 3.65 -1.32 6.71
C ILE A 122 4.69 -0.73 7.68
N GLU A 123 5.46 -1.58 8.36
CA GLU A 123 6.47 -1.11 9.30
C GLU A 123 7.59 -0.32 8.63
N ILE A 124 8.05 -0.74 7.45
CA ILE A 124 9.07 0.00 6.69
C ILE A 124 8.57 1.43 6.39
N ILE A 125 7.36 1.55 5.86
CA ILE A 125 6.79 2.85 5.49
C ILE A 125 6.58 3.72 6.74
N LEU A 126 5.89 3.21 7.76
CA LEU A 126 5.59 3.98 8.96
C LEU A 126 6.85 4.42 9.71
N ARG A 127 7.90 3.58 9.79
CA ARG A 127 9.17 3.98 10.41
C ARG A 127 9.85 5.09 9.64
N ARG A 128 9.86 5.01 8.31
CA ARG A 128 10.47 6.03 7.46
C ARG A 128 9.72 7.37 7.50
N LEU A 129 8.41 7.34 7.73
CA LEU A 129 7.59 8.53 7.94
C LEU A 129 7.61 9.03 9.41
N GLY A 130 8.19 8.28 10.35
CA GLY A 130 8.14 8.62 11.77
C GLY A 130 6.74 8.50 12.39
N LEU A 131 5.87 7.65 11.83
CA LEU A 131 4.47 7.49 12.21
C LEU A 131 4.15 6.15 12.87
N LEU A 132 5.14 5.29 13.14
CA LEU A 132 4.90 3.96 13.69
C LEU A 132 4.14 3.99 15.03
N ASP A 133 4.49 4.92 15.92
CA ASP A 133 3.88 5.03 17.25
C ASP A 133 2.57 5.84 17.25
N ALA A 134 2.05 6.19 16.07
CA ALA A 134 0.79 6.93 15.91
C ALA A 134 -0.44 6.02 15.80
N PHE A 135 -0.26 4.70 15.70
CA PHE A 135 -1.31 3.70 15.49
C PHE A 135 -1.20 2.53 16.47
#